data_AF-A0A7S3HYQ2-F1
#
_entry.id   AF-A0A7S3HYQ2-F1
#
_cell.length_a   1.000
_cell.length_b   1.000
_cell.length_c   1.000
_cell.angle_alpha   90.00
_cell.angle_beta   90.00
_cell.angle_gamma   90.00
#
_symmetry.space_group_name_H-M   'P 1'
#
loop_
_entity.id
_entity.type
_entity.pdbx_description
1 polymer ?
#
loop_
_entity_poly.entity_id
_entity_poly.type
_entity_poly.pdbx_seq_one_letter_code
_entity_poly.pdbx_strand_id
1 'polypeptide(L)'
;MQHDNPCMRDFVAYRVRYTAHPHAGDSWCIYPTYDFTHCLVDSLENITHSLCTLEFEIRRESYYQLLKDLDAYQPYVWEYSRLNISNTVLSKRKIEALINKGFVSGWDDPRLHTIQGLRRRGYTPSMINKFCAKIGVARTGNENLTSYKKLEFYAREELNTSAPRTFAVLDPVELEVVNFDEVAEKRIEACIFPPDKTKGVNMLDLTPHIFVDREDFSETEKKGFFGIMPGQVVCLRYGPFVLLEEVVKGADGSIEKVKVRVVPTPEKKVKGVIHWVSKEHSVASVVNQYSNLMTVENVLKEASAKGVDFTSFFNDKSLLVFENARVWKHLADAKEFDRFQFERVGYFCVDMTSKSDAFGGKLVFNGIVALKEAAAKRAD
;
A
#
# COMPACT_ATOMS: atom_id res chain seq x y z
N MET A 1 40.29 25.25 16.57
CA MET A 1 40.84 24.41 15.46
C MET A 1 41.41 23.02 15.80
N GLN A 2 42.04 22.74 16.95
CA GLN A 2 42.64 21.41 17.24
C GLN A 2 41.72 20.42 17.97
N HIS A 3 40.48 20.82 18.26
CA HIS A 3 39.54 19.99 19.01
C HIS A 3 39.25 18.65 18.32
N ASP A 4 39.17 17.53 19.06
CA ASP A 4 38.93 16.21 18.45
C ASP A 4 37.58 16.15 17.73
N ASN A 5 36.55 16.72 18.35
CA ASN A 5 35.27 16.96 17.69
C ASN A 5 35.38 18.04 16.60
N PRO A 6 35.17 17.72 15.31
CA PRO A 6 35.26 18.69 14.22
C PRO A 6 34.19 19.78 14.29
N CYS A 7 33.04 19.53 14.93
CA CYS A 7 31.98 20.54 15.09
C CYS A 7 32.38 21.67 16.04
N MET A 8 33.40 21.45 16.88
CA MET A 8 33.97 22.46 17.79
C MET A 8 35.08 23.30 17.14
N ARG A 9 35.46 22.99 15.89
CA ARG A 9 36.52 23.71 15.17
C ARG A 9 35.93 24.90 14.42
N ASP A 10 35.64 25.97 15.17
CA ASP A 10 35.28 27.29 14.65
C ASP A 10 34.18 27.18 13.58
N PHE A 11 33.05 26.55 13.95
CA PHE A 11 31.98 26.26 12.99
C PHE A 11 31.38 27.56 12.42
N VAL A 12 30.98 27.50 11.15
CA VAL A 12 30.43 28.67 10.44
C VAL A 12 29.07 29.02 11.03
N ALA A 13 28.92 30.23 11.57
CA ALA A 13 27.64 30.72 12.09
C ALA A 13 26.70 31.26 10.99
N TYR A 14 27.22 32.05 10.06
CA TYR A 14 26.46 32.68 8.98
C TYR A 14 27.16 32.51 7.63
N ARG A 15 26.37 32.53 6.55
CA ARG A 15 26.86 32.60 5.17
C ARG A 15 26.16 33.71 4.40
N VAL A 16 26.90 34.38 3.53
CA VAL A 16 26.33 35.37 2.59
C VAL A 16 25.63 34.63 1.46
N ARG A 17 24.38 34.99 1.16
CA ARG A 17 23.61 34.50 0.02
C ARG A 17 22.62 35.57 -0.43
N TYR A 18 22.66 35.94 -1.70
CA TYR A 18 21.70 36.87 -2.29
C TYR A 18 20.54 36.07 -2.92
N THR A 19 19.64 35.57 -2.09
CA THR A 19 18.46 34.82 -2.55
C THR A 19 17.29 35.14 -1.63
N ALA A 20 16.18 35.60 -2.19
CA ALA A 20 14.96 35.88 -1.43
C ALA A 20 14.54 34.69 -0.55
N HIS A 21 14.19 34.97 0.70
CA HIS A 21 13.63 33.98 1.62
C HIS A 21 12.11 33.88 1.44
N PRO A 22 11.50 32.68 1.39
CA PRO A 22 10.05 32.53 1.20
C PRO A 22 9.17 33.32 2.18
N HIS A 23 9.65 33.55 3.41
CA HIS A 23 8.92 34.29 4.44
C HIS A 23 9.43 35.72 4.71
N ALA A 24 10.68 36.02 4.33
CA ALA A 24 11.33 37.30 4.70
C ALA A 24 11.72 38.15 3.48
N GLY A 25 11.41 37.67 2.27
CA GLY A 25 11.78 38.34 1.01
C GLY A 25 13.28 38.61 0.94
N ASP A 26 13.62 39.81 0.47
CA ASP A 26 15.00 40.29 0.30
C ASP A 26 15.56 41.03 1.54
N SER A 27 14.90 40.91 2.70
CA SER A 27 15.31 41.64 3.91
C SER A 27 16.68 41.21 4.46
N TRP A 28 17.18 40.04 4.06
CA TRP A 28 18.42 39.46 4.56
C TRP A 28 19.31 39.02 3.39
N CYS A 29 20.62 39.25 3.51
CA CYS A 29 21.64 38.73 2.59
C CYS A 29 22.64 37.81 3.29
N ILE A 30 22.46 37.57 4.60
CA ILE A 30 23.19 36.60 5.40
C ILE A 30 22.20 35.65 6.05
N TYR A 31 22.51 34.36 6.03
CA TYR A 31 21.65 33.32 6.59
C TYR A 31 22.44 32.48 7.60
N PRO A 32 21.85 32.21 8.77
CA PRO A 32 22.50 31.41 9.79
C PRO A 32 22.57 29.93 9.35
N THR A 33 23.56 29.21 9.85
CA THR A 33 23.68 27.76 9.65
C THR A 33 22.86 26.99 10.66
N TYR A 34 22.61 25.71 10.37
CA TYR A 34 21.88 24.80 11.26
C TYR A 34 22.48 24.76 12.68
N ASP A 35 23.80 24.64 12.79
CA ASP A 35 24.49 24.55 14.09
C ASP A 35 24.36 25.83 14.92
N PHE A 36 24.23 26.99 14.27
CA PHE A 36 24.00 28.26 14.96
C PHE A 36 22.53 28.44 15.35
N THR A 37 21.58 28.06 14.48
CA THR A 37 20.16 28.28 14.75
C THR A 37 19.57 27.29 15.73
N HIS A 38 19.94 26.01 15.66
CA HIS A 38 19.17 24.94 16.29
C HIS A 38 19.09 25.12 17.81
N CYS A 39 20.23 25.33 18.47
CA CYS A 39 20.26 25.53 19.91
C CYS A 39 19.62 26.84 20.36
N LEU A 40 19.84 27.93 19.61
CA LEU A 40 19.28 29.23 19.93
C LEU A 40 17.76 29.23 19.82
N VAL A 41 17.21 28.62 18.78
CA VAL A 41 15.74 28.50 18.62
C VAL A 41 15.16 27.63 19.73
N ASP A 42 15.76 26.47 20.02
CA ASP A 42 15.30 25.63 21.13
C ASP A 42 15.33 26.39 22.48
N SER A 43 16.37 27.18 22.72
CA SER A 43 16.51 28.01 23.92
C SER A 43 15.44 29.09 23.99
N LEU A 44 15.24 29.84 22.90
CA LEU A 44 14.26 30.93 22.78
C LEU A 44 12.82 30.44 22.90
N GLU A 45 12.53 29.25 22.38
CA GLU A 45 11.21 28.61 22.44
C GLU A 45 10.98 27.84 23.75
N ASN A 46 11.95 27.85 24.69
CA ASN A 46 11.91 27.12 25.96
C ASN A 46 11.65 25.61 25.78
N ILE A 47 12.27 25.02 24.77
CA ILE A 47 12.20 23.57 24.53
C ILE A 47 12.85 22.83 25.69
N THR A 48 12.12 21.91 26.32
CA THR A 48 12.69 21.12 27.43
C THR A 48 13.56 19.98 26.95
N HIS A 49 13.12 19.29 25.89
CA HIS A 49 13.78 18.12 25.32
C HIS A 49 13.85 18.25 23.79
N SER A 50 15.04 18.55 23.28
CA SER A 50 15.34 18.59 21.85
C SER A 50 15.69 17.18 21.38
N LEU A 51 14.74 16.54 20.68
CA LEU A 51 14.87 15.17 20.22
C LEU A 51 15.32 15.13 18.75
N CYS A 52 16.50 14.57 18.47
CA CYS A 52 17.02 14.46 17.11
C CYS A 52 17.57 13.05 16.83
N THR A 53 18.08 12.82 15.61
CA THR A 53 18.65 11.51 15.27
C THR A 53 20.13 11.43 15.60
N LEU A 54 20.65 10.20 15.78
CA LEU A 54 22.05 9.95 16.13
C LEU A 54 23.08 10.56 15.15
N GLU A 55 22.69 10.87 13.90
CA GLU A 55 23.58 11.62 12.98
C GLU A 55 23.99 13.00 13.51
N PHE A 56 23.27 13.56 14.49
CA PHE A 56 23.55 14.86 15.10
C PHE A 56 24.27 14.75 16.45
N GLU A 57 24.56 13.55 16.95
CA GLU A 57 25.19 13.36 18.27
C GLU A 57 26.53 14.09 18.39
N ILE A 58 27.34 14.09 17.31
CA ILE A 58 28.63 14.80 17.25
C ILE A 58 28.48 16.33 17.39
N ARG A 59 27.29 16.88 17.12
CA ARG A 59 27.01 18.34 17.18
C ARG A 59 26.53 18.79 18.56
N ARG A 60 26.27 17.86 19.49
CA ARG A 60 25.77 18.18 20.83
C ARG A 60 26.73 19.06 21.62
N GLU A 61 28.03 18.83 21.47
CA GLU A 61 29.04 19.64 22.14
C GLU A 61 29.01 21.10 21.69
N SER A 62 28.95 21.34 20.37
CA SER A 62 28.83 22.69 19.80
C SER A 62 27.49 23.36 20.14
N TYR A 63 26.42 22.57 20.24
CA TYR A 63 25.10 23.04 20.69
C TYR A 63 25.20 23.66 22.09
N TYR A 64 25.76 22.92 23.07
CA TYR A 64 25.87 23.40 24.45
C TYR A 64 26.89 24.51 24.63
N GLN A 65 28.01 24.45 23.90
CA GLN A 65 29.03 25.49 23.97
C GLN A 65 28.47 26.86 23.58
N LEU A 66 27.73 26.94 22.48
CA LEU A 66 27.12 28.20 22.04
C LEU A 66 26.12 28.77 23.07
N LEU A 67 25.27 27.92 23.65
CA LEU A 67 24.31 28.36 24.67
C LEU A 67 25.00 28.82 25.96
N LYS A 68 26.06 28.13 26.37
CA LYS A 68 26.88 28.51 27.52
C LYS A 68 27.55 29.86 27.30
N ASP A 69 28.14 30.09 26.13
CA ASP A 69 28.86 31.32 25.82
C ASP A 69 27.93 32.55 25.77
N LEU A 70 26.65 32.33 25.48
CA LEU A 70 25.62 33.37 25.43
C LEU A 70 24.82 33.51 26.73
N ASP A 71 25.15 32.74 27.77
CA ASP A 71 24.37 32.65 29.02
C ASP A 71 22.87 32.39 28.78
N ALA A 72 22.59 31.52 27.80
CA ALA A 72 21.23 31.17 27.36
C ALA A 72 20.72 29.88 28.04
N TYR A 73 19.39 29.71 28.08
CA TYR A 73 18.75 28.50 28.57
C TYR A 73 19.23 27.26 27.80
N GLN A 74 19.47 26.15 28.50
CA GLN A 74 20.02 24.91 27.95
C GLN A 74 19.01 23.76 27.97
N PRO A 75 18.36 23.47 26.83
CA PRO A 75 17.52 22.28 26.63
C PRO A 75 18.29 20.97 26.81
N TYR A 76 17.59 19.89 27.18
CA TYR A 76 18.17 18.54 27.12
C TYR A 76 18.16 18.04 25.68
N VAL A 77 19.32 17.67 25.14
CA VAL A 77 19.43 17.11 23.78
C VAL A 77 19.54 15.59 23.86
N TRP A 78 18.55 14.88 23.33
CA TRP A 78 18.52 13.42 23.25
C TRP A 78 18.39 12.93 21.82
N GLU A 79 19.26 12.00 21.45
CA GLU A 79 19.29 11.40 20.13
C GLU A 79 18.69 10.01 20.15
N TYR A 80 18.05 9.64 19.05
CA TYR A 80 17.55 8.30 18.82
C TYR A 80 17.93 7.79 17.43
N SER A 81 17.89 6.47 17.25
CA SER A 81 18.20 5.88 15.96
C SER A 81 17.11 6.18 14.94
N ARG A 82 17.54 6.49 13.72
CA ARG A 82 16.61 6.73 12.60
C ARG A 82 15.83 5.47 12.26
N LEU A 83 14.61 5.65 11.78
CA LEU A 83 13.85 4.57 11.17
C LEU A 83 14.38 4.31 9.75
N ASN A 84 14.83 3.07 9.49
CA ASN A 84 15.00 2.54 8.14
C ASN A 84 14.01 1.40 7.89
N ILE A 85 13.41 1.40 6.70
CA ILE A 85 12.41 0.41 6.29
C ILE A 85 12.96 -0.42 5.12
N SER A 86 12.73 -1.73 5.15
CA SER A 86 13.13 -2.65 4.08
C SER A 86 12.40 -2.40 2.76
N ASN A 87 12.99 -2.84 1.64
CA ASN A 87 12.38 -2.85 0.30
C ASN A 87 11.97 -1.47 -0.23
N THR A 88 12.58 -0.41 0.27
CA THR A 88 12.32 0.96 -0.16
C THR A 88 13.55 1.87 0.02
N VAL A 89 13.41 3.15 -0.35
CA VAL A 89 14.39 4.20 -0.09
C VAL A 89 13.71 5.39 0.57
N LEU A 90 14.30 5.90 1.66
CA LEU A 90 13.74 7.02 2.45
C LEU A 90 14.49 8.34 2.23
N SER A 91 15.64 8.30 1.56
CA SER A 91 16.44 9.50 1.29
C SER A 91 15.73 10.40 0.28
N LYS A 92 15.51 11.67 0.64
CA LYS A 92 14.92 12.70 -0.23
C LYS A 92 15.54 12.70 -1.63
N ARG A 93 16.87 12.79 -1.72
CA ARG A 93 17.63 12.77 -2.98
C ARG A 93 17.36 11.52 -3.83
N LYS A 94 17.18 10.35 -3.20
CA LYS A 94 16.91 9.09 -3.92
C LYS A 94 15.46 9.01 -4.39
N ILE A 95 14.52 9.50 -3.59
CA ILE A 95 13.11 9.62 -4.00
C ILE A 95 12.99 10.61 -5.17
N GLU A 96 13.63 11.78 -5.09
CA GLU A 96 13.71 12.74 -6.21
C GLU A 96 14.29 12.10 -7.46
N ALA A 97 15.35 11.29 -7.33
CA ALA A 97 15.92 10.58 -8.47
C ALA A 97 14.93 9.57 -9.08
N LEU A 98 14.11 8.87 -8.29
CA LEU A 98 13.07 7.98 -8.80
C LEU A 98 11.97 8.75 -9.54
N ILE A 99 11.54 9.89 -8.99
CA ILE A 99 10.53 10.76 -9.61
C ILE A 99 11.04 11.33 -10.93
N ASN A 100 12.23 11.96 -10.92
CA ASN A 100 12.81 12.61 -12.10
C ASN A 100 13.11 11.62 -13.24
N LYS A 101 13.43 10.36 -12.90
CA LYS A 101 13.65 9.29 -13.87
C LYS A 101 12.35 8.57 -14.29
N GLY A 102 11.18 8.95 -13.75
CA GLY A 102 9.88 8.39 -14.13
C GLY A 102 9.58 6.99 -13.56
N PHE A 103 10.33 6.50 -12.57
CA PHE A 103 10.04 5.21 -11.92
C PHE A 103 8.74 5.25 -11.09
N VAL A 104 8.41 6.43 -10.55
CA VAL A 104 7.22 6.71 -9.75
C VAL A 104 6.56 8.00 -10.20
N SER A 105 5.25 8.14 -10.01
CA SER A 105 4.45 9.24 -10.57
C SER A 105 4.70 10.59 -9.89
N GLY A 106 5.21 10.59 -8.66
CA GLY A 106 5.39 11.81 -7.86
C GLY A 106 5.65 11.51 -6.39
N TRP A 107 5.65 12.54 -5.56
CA TRP A 107 5.86 12.43 -4.10
C TRP A 107 4.73 11.71 -3.37
N ASP A 108 3.55 11.68 -3.95
CA ASP A 108 2.34 11.02 -3.45
C ASP A 108 2.10 9.65 -4.08
N ASP A 109 3.04 9.12 -4.88
CA ASP A 109 2.92 7.77 -5.46
C ASP A 109 2.72 6.72 -4.35
N PRO A 110 1.67 5.88 -4.41
CA PRO A 110 1.36 4.89 -3.37
C PRO A 110 2.48 3.88 -3.06
N ARG A 111 3.47 3.72 -3.93
CA ARG A 111 4.63 2.84 -3.71
C ARG A 111 5.70 3.48 -2.83
N LEU A 112 5.66 4.79 -2.63
CA LEU A 112 6.58 5.52 -1.77
C LEU A 112 6.11 5.51 -0.31
N HIS A 113 7.08 5.50 0.60
CA HIS A 113 6.85 5.61 2.04
C HIS A 113 6.83 7.06 2.53
N THR A 114 6.50 8.00 1.64
CA THR A 114 6.17 9.36 2.05
C THR A 114 4.82 9.34 2.77
N ILE A 115 4.55 10.29 3.67
CA ILE A 115 3.25 10.36 4.33
C ILE A 115 2.11 10.56 3.32
N GLN A 116 2.36 11.32 2.24
CA GLN A 116 1.41 11.52 1.15
C GLN A 116 1.16 10.21 0.37
N GLY A 117 2.22 9.47 0.02
CA GLY A 117 2.12 8.18 -0.67
C GLY A 117 1.39 7.13 0.16
N LEU A 118 1.72 7.01 1.44
CA LEU A 118 1.03 6.10 2.36
C LEU A 118 -0.46 6.47 2.53
N ARG A 119 -0.78 7.76 2.65
CA ARG A 119 -2.17 8.23 2.69
C ARG A 119 -2.92 7.89 1.41
N ARG A 120 -2.32 8.15 0.24
CA ARG A 120 -2.91 7.82 -1.08
C ARG A 120 -3.08 6.32 -1.29
N ARG A 121 -2.15 5.52 -0.76
CA ARG A 121 -2.26 4.05 -0.71
C ARG A 121 -3.41 3.57 0.18
N GLY A 122 -3.87 4.39 1.11
CA GLY A 122 -5.01 4.10 1.99
C GLY A 122 -4.63 3.81 3.44
N TYR A 123 -3.38 3.98 3.85
CA TYR A 123 -2.99 3.89 5.26
C TYR A 123 -3.67 4.98 6.09
N THR A 124 -4.10 4.64 7.29
CA THR A 124 -4.65 5.58 8.26
C THR A 124 -3.56 6.11 9.20
N PRO A 125 -3.79 7.28 9.84
CA PRO A 125 -2.90 7.76 10.90
C PRO A 125 -2.73 6.75 12.04
N SER A 126 -3.79 6.02 12.42
CA SER A 126 -3.74 5.02 13.49
C SER A 126 -2.85 3.83 13.15
N MET A 127 -2.86 3.34 11.90
CA MET A 127 -1.94 2.29 11.46
C MET A 127 -0.48 2.72 11.60
N ILE A 128 -0.16 3.94 11.15
CA ILE A 128 1.22 4.48 11.20
C ILE A 128 1.64 4.72 12.66
N ASN A 129 0.77 5.33 13.48
CA ASN A 129 1.05 5.58 14.89
C ASN A 129 1.26 4.27 15.66
N LYS A 130 0.45 3.24 15.39
CA LYS A 130 0.60 1.92 16.01
C LYS A 130 1.89 1.23 15.58
N PHE A 131 2.28 1.36 14.31
CA PHE A 131 3.57 0.90 13.82
C PHE A 131 4.72 1.59 14.57
N CYS A 132 4.73 2.93 14.63
CA CYS A 132 5.75 3.71 15.35
C CYS A 132 5.83 3.36 16.83
N ALA A 133 4.68 3.20 17.51
CA ALA A 133 4.62 2.81 18.91
C ALA A 133 5.21 1.41 19.17
N LYS A 134 5.11 0.50 18.20
CA LYS A 134 5.52 -0.91 18.34
C LYS A 134 6.95 -1.18 17.93
N ILE A 135 7.51 -0.40 16.99
CA ILE A 135 8.95 -0.49 16.68
C ILE A 135 9.82 0.06 17.81
N GLY A 136 9.26 0.96 18.63
CA GLY A 136 9.93 1.58 19.76
C GLY A 136 10.98 2.62 19.32
N VAL A 137 11.63 3.20 20.33
CA VAL A 137 12.69 4.19 20.17
C VAL A 137 13.92 3.71 20.94
N ALA A 138 15.07 3.66 20.27
CA ALA A 138 16.32 3.19 20.85
C ALA A 138 17.48 4.10 20.44
N ARG A 139 18.61 4.02 21.16
CA ARG A 139 19.87 4.69 20.79
C ARG A 139 20.82 3.82 19.95
N THR A 140 20.42 2.59 19.67
CA THR A 140 21.22 1.64 18.87
C THR A 140 20.50 1.31 17.58
N GLY A 141 21.27 0.93 16.55
CA GLY A 141 20.71 0.42 15.30
C GLY A 141 20.33 1.48 14.28
N ASN A 142 21.18 2.48 14.06
CA ASN A 142 21.04 3.36 12.89
C ASN A 142 21.10 2.57 11.56
N GLU A 143 21.73 1.39 11.60
CA GLU A 143 21.79 0.39 10.55
C GLU A 143 20.63 -0.63 10.57
N ASN A 144 19.80 -0.63 11.62
CA ASN A 144 18.72 -1.59 11.76
C ASN A 144 17.67 -1.34 10.68
N LEU A 145 17.34 -2.42 9.99
CA LEU A 145 16.33 -2.43 8.94
C LEU A 145 15.03 -2.99 9.51
N THR A 146 14.03 -2.13 9.65
CA THR A 146 12.68 -2.56 10.04
C THR A 146 11.97 -3.15 8.83
N SER A 147 11.49 -4.38 8.95
CA SER A 147 10.72 -5.01 7.86
C SER A 147 9.44 -4.22 7.57
N TYR A 148 9.23 -3.87 6.30
CA TYR A 148 7.99 -3.24 5.83
C TYR A 148 6.74 -4.09 6.16
N LYS A 149 6.89 -5.41 6.26
CA LYS A 149 5.81 -6.33 6.64
C LYS A 149 5.13 -5.98 7.97
N LYS A 150 5.86 -5.35 8.91
CA LYS A 150 5.27 -4.87 10.17
C LYS A 150 4.24 -3.76 9.93
N LEU A 151 4.49 -2.86 8.98
CA LEU A 151 3.54 -1.81 8.61
C LEU A 151 2.29 -2.43 7.96
N GLU A 152 2.48 -3.39 7.06
CA GLU A 152 1.39 -4.18 6.48
C GLU A 152 0.57 -4.95 7.53
N PHE A 153 1.23 -5.52 8.54
CA PHE A 153 0.58 -6.23 9.63
C PHE A 153 -0.42 -5.34 10.36
N TYR A 154 -0.02 -4.13 10.77
CA TYR A 154 -0.91 -3.21 11.47
C TYR A 154 -2.06 -2.70 10.57
N ALA A 155 -1.83 -2.56 9.27
CA ALA A 155 -2.90 -2.29 8.32
C ALA A 155 -3.91 -3.44 8.25
N ARG A 156 -3.46 -4.69 8.14
CA ARG A 156 -4.35 -5.87 8.15
C ARG A 156 -5.14 -5.97 9.46
N GLU A 157 -4.50 -5.71 10.60
CA GLU A 157 -5.13 -5.80 11.91
C GLU A 157 -6.29 -4.80 12.04
N GLU A 158 -6.07 -3.53 11.67
CA GLU A 158 -7.10 -2.49 11.72
C GLU A 158 -8.20 -2.71 10.67
N LEU A 159 -7.83 -3.03 9.43
CA LEU A 159 -8.79 -3.18 8.34
C LEU A 159 -9.66 -4.43 8.48
N ASN A 160 -9.16 -5.46 9.15
CA ASN A 160 -9.95 -6.66 9.42
C ASN A 160 -11.21 -6.34 10.25
N THR A 161 -11.19 -5.33 11.12
CA THR A 161 -12.35 -4.98 11.96
C THR A 161 -13.13 -3.76 11.45
N SER A 162 -12.50 -2.92 10.61
CA SER A 162 -13.07 -1.65 10.14
C SER A 162 -13.51 -1.62 8.68
N ALA A 163 -12.92 -2.42 7.79
CA ALA A 163 -13.24 -2.39 6.36
C ALA A 163 -14.43 -3.31 6.02
N PRO A 164 -15.55 -2.79 5.46
CA PRO A 164 -16.66 -3.62 4.97
C PRO A 164 -16.21 -4.56 3.85
N ARG A 165 -16.79 -5.76 3.83
CA ARG A 165 -16.54 -6.80 2.82
C ARG A 165 -17.43 -6.61 1.62
N THR A 166 -16.85 -6.76 0.44
CA THR A 166 -17.54 -6.80 -0.84
C THR A 166 -16.75 -7.65 -1.83
N PHE A 167 -17.28 -7.85 -3.02
CA PHE A 167 -16.58 -8.54 -4.09
C PHE A 167 -16.09 -7.56 -5.15
N ALA A 168 -14.91 -7.87 -5.67
CA ALA A 168 -14.33 -7.23 -6.84
C ALA A 168 -13.60 -8.32 -7.61
N VAL A 169 -13.89 -8.40 -8.90
CA VAL A 169 -13.20 -9.27 -9.86
C VAL A 169 -12.19 -8.41 -10.59
N LEU A 170 -10.91 -8.72 -10.50
CA LEU A 170 -9.86 -7.86 -11.05
C LEU A 170 -9.59 -8.11 -12.53
N ASP A 171 -9.51 -9.38 -12.92
CA ASP A 171 -9.31 -9.81 -14.29
C ASP A 171 -10.51 -10.66 -14.75
N PRO A 172 -11.57 -10.04 -15.29
CA PRO A 172 -12.85 -10.72 -15.46
C PRO A 172 -12.84 -11.82 -16.52
N VAL A 173 -13.42 -12.96 -16.17
CA VAL A 173 -13.94 -14.00 -17.08
C VAL A 173 -15.45 -13.98 -17.00
N GLU A 174 -16.13 -13.87 -18.14
CA GLU A 174 -17.58 -14.04 -18.16
C GLU A 174 -17.96 -15.51 -17.96
N LEU A 175 -18.81 -15.75 -16.97
CA LEU A 175 -19.49 -17.02 -16.76
C LEU A 175 -20.97 -16.89 -17.12
N GLU A 176 -21.47 -17.88 -17.85
CA GLU A 176 -22.88 -18.04 -18.16
C GLU A 176 -23.43 -19.26 -17.40
N VAL A 177 -24.43 -19.05 -16.56
CA VAL A 177 -25.14 -20.11 -15.84
C VAL A 177 -26.26 -20.66 -16.71
N VAL A 178 -26.06 -21.84 -17.31
CA VAL A 178 -26.94 -22.34 -18.39
C VAL A 178 -28.32 -22.80 -17.91
N ASN A 179 -28.42 -23.32 -16.69
CA ASN A 179 -29.67 -23.74 -16.04
C ASN A 179 -30.09 -22.75 -14.94
N PHE A 180 -30.03 -21.45 -15.23
CA PHE A 180 -30.27 -20.40 -14.23
C PHE A 180 -31.68 -20.46 -13.59
N ASP A 181 -32.67 -21.02 -14.27
CA ASP A 181 -34.02 -21.22 -13.72
C ASP A 181 -34.06 -22.23 -12.55
N GLU A 182 -33.04 -23.09 -12.43
CA GLU A 182 -32.89 -24.04 -11.32
C GLU A 182 -32.23 -23.42 -10.08
N VAL A 183 -31.78 -22.16 -10.14
CA VAL A 183 -31.22 -21.44 -8.99
C VAL A 183 -32.33 -21.12 -8.00
N ALA A 184 -32.27 -21.76 -6.82
CA ALA A 184 -33.25 -21.60 -5.76
C ALA A 184 -33.29 -20.18 -5.18
N GLU A 185 -32.13 -19.58 -4.92
CA GLU A 185 -32.01 -18.25 -4.34
C GLU A 185 -31.18 -17.36 -5.25
N LYS A 186 -31.83 -16.36 -5.86
CA LYS A 186 -31.19 -15.40 -6.77
C LYS A 186 -30.72 -14.13 -6.04
N ARG A 187 -31.22 -13.90 -4.82
CA ARG A 187 -30.86 -12.75 -4.00
C ARG A 187 -30.00 -13.22 -2.83
N ILE A 188 -28.70 -12.98 -2.91
CA ILE A 188 -27.71 -13.56 -2.03
C ILE A 188 -27.38 -12.61 -0.88
N GLU A 189 -27.49 -13.08 0.36
CA GLU A 189 -27.06 -12.34 1.55
C GLU A 189 -25.56 -12.52 1.80
N ALA A 190 -24.78 -11.44 1.64
CA ALA A 190 -23.36 -11.41 1.92
C ALA A 190 -23.07 -10.57 3.19
N CYS A 191 -22.45 -11.17 4.20
CA CYS A 191 -22.12 -10.46 5.45
C CYS A 191 -21.12 -9.32 5.19
N ILE A 192 -21.45 -8.10 5.62
CA ILE A 192 -20.53 -6.94 5.51
C ILE A 192 -19.30 -7.16 6.40
N PHE A 193 -19.48 -7.80 7.56
CA PHE A 193 -18.39 -8.21 8.46
C PHE A 193 -18.60 -9.66 8.90
N PRO A 194 -17.92 -10.64 8.28
CA PRO A 194 -18.09 -12.05 8.64
C PRO A 194 -17.86 -12.39 10.13
N PRO A 195 -16.89 -11.76 10.84
CA PRO A 195 -16.73 -11.98 12.28
C PRO A 195 -17.85 -11.39 13.15
N ASP A 196 -18.63 -10.44 12.62
CA ASP A 196 -19.69 -9.73 13.33
C ASP A 196 -20.90 -9.47 12.42
N LYS A 197 -21.79 -10.46 12.38
CA LYS A 197 -23.00 -10.42 11.53
C LYS A 197 -23.98 -9.30 11.92
N THR A 198 -23.85 -8.71 13.11
CA THR A 198 -24.74 -7.62 13.55
C THR A 198 -24.51 -6.32 12.77
N LYS A 199 -23.36 -6.21 12.08
CA LYS A 199 -23.01 -5.07 11.21
C LYS A 199 -23.69 -5.08 9.84
N GLY A 200 -24.64 -5.99 9.64
CA GLY A 200 -25.48 -6.03 8.45
C GLY A 200 -24.95 -6.89 7.30
N VAL A 201 -25.75 -6.92 6.25
CA VAL A 201 -25.53 -7.72 5.04
C VAL A 201 -25.69 -6.84 3.80
N ASN A 202 -24.97 -7.17 2.74
CA ASN A 202 -25.21 -6.70 1.38
C ASN A 202 -26.11 -7.72 0.68
N MET A 203 -27.17 -7.24 0.03
CA MET A 203 -27.97 -8.07 -0.88
C MET A 203 -27.34 -8.03 -2.27
N LEU A 204 -26.94 -9.18 -2.78
CA LEU A 204 -26.28 -9.34 -4.08
C LEU A 204 -27.19 -10.13 -5.03
N ASP A 205 -27.61 -9.50 -6.12
CA ASP A 205 -28.46 -10.18 -7.10
C ASP A 205 -27.60 -11.01 -8.05
N LEU A 206 -27.75 -12.34 -7.99
CA LEU A 206 -27.17 -13.29 -8.94
C LEU A 206 -27.96 -13.25 -10.24
N THR A 207 -27.28 -13.19 -11.38
CA THR A 207 -27.87 -13.19 -12.72
C THR A 207 -27.31 -14.35 -13.56
N PRO A 208 -27.88 -14.65 -14.74
CA PRO A 208 -27.34 -15.68 -15.63
C PRO A 208 -25.90 -15.40 -16.08
N HIS A 209 -25.49 -14.13 -16.15
CA HIS A 209 -24.16 -13.73 -16.58
C HIS A 209 -23.40 -13.07 -15.44
N ILE A 210 -22.32 -13.69 -14.98
CA ILE A 210 -21.47 -13.16 -13.91
C ILE A 210 -20.02 -13.05 -14.38
N PHE A 211 -19.24 -12.27 -13.65
CA PHE A 211 -17.78 -12.26 -13.78
C PHE A 211 -17.15 -12.98 -12.59
N VAL A 212 -16.06 -13.68 -12.86
CA VAL A 212 -15.11 -14.22 -11.86
C VAL A 212 -13.69 -13.86 -12.26
N ASP A 213 -12.75 -13.96 -11.33
CA ASP A 213 -11.35 -13.69 -11.62
C ASP A 213 -10.74 -14.76 -12.54
N ARG A 214 -9.88 -14.33 -13.47
CA ARG A 214 -9.14 -15.19 -14.41
C ARG A 214 -8.32 -16.26 -13.70
N GLU A 215 -7.78 -15.93 -12.54
CA GLU A 215 -7.04 -16.88 -11.70
C GLU A 215 -7.92 -17.98 -11.09
N ASP A 216 -9.24 -17.79 -11.06
CA ASP A 216 -10.20 -18.79 -10.58
C ASP A 216 -10.70 -19.72 -11.69
N PHE A 217 -10.17 -19.63 -12.91
CA PHE A 217 -10.55 -20.50 -14.02
C PHE A 217 -9.33 -21.20 -14.63
N SER A 218 -9.50 -22.48 -14.97
CA SER A 218 -8.54 -23.27 -15.74
C SER A 218 -9.26 -24.18 -16.71
N GLU A 219 -8.91 -24.08 -18.00
CA GLU A 219 -9.44 -24.97 -19.04
C GLU A 219 -8.97 -26.42 -18.87
N THR A 220 -7.79 -26.61 -18.27
CA THR A 220 -7.20 -27.92 -18.00
C THR A 220 -7.23 -28.25 -16.52
N GLU A 221 -7.27 -29.54 -16.20
CA GLU A 221 -7.12 -30.01 -14.82
C GLU A 221 -5.76 -29.63 -14.25
N LYS A 222 -5.77 -29.07 -13.03
CA LYS A 222 -4.56 -28.66 -12.31
C LYS A 222 -4.59 -29.19 -10.88
N LYS A 223 -3.59 -29.98 -10.52
CA LYS A 223 -3.46 -30.49 -9.15
C LYS A 223 -3.29 -29.33 -8.17
N GLY A 224 -4.11 -29.31 -7.12
CA GLY A 224 -4.08 -28.25 -6.09
C GLY A 224 -4.75 -26.94 -6.49
N PHE A 225 -5.44 -26.91 -7.64
CA PHE A 225 -6.24 -25.76 -8.06
C PHE A 225 -7.64 -25.82 -7.44
N PHE A 226 -8.10 -24.71 -6.88
CA PHE A 226 -9.39 -24.62 -6.17
C PHE A 226 -10.41 -23.73 -6.90
N GLY A 227 -10.17 -23.38 -8.17
CA GLY A 227 -11.11 -22.67 -9.04
C GLY A 227 -11.92 -23.60 -9.94
N ILE A 228 -12.61 -23.02 -10.93
CA ILE A 228 -13.37 -23.72 -11.96
C ILE A 228 -12.41 -24.44 -12.90
N MET A 229 -12.56 -25.75 -13.02
CA MET A 229 -11.84 -26.58 -13.98
C MET A 229 -12.68 -27.82 -14.33
N PRO A 230 -12.34 -28.58 -15.38
CA PRO A 230 -13.09 -29.79 -15.76
C PRO A 230 -13.31 -30.73 -14.57
N GLY A 231 -14.54 -31.20 -14.39
CA GLY A 231 -14.91 -32.16 -13.34
C GLY A 231 -14.91 -31.64 -11.89
N GLN A 232 -14.49 -30.39 -11.64
CA GLN A 232 -14.46 -29.82 -10.28
C GLN A 232 -15.68 -28.94 -10.01
N VAL A 233 -16.48 -29.33 -9.01
CA VAL A 233 -17.53 -28.47 -8.44
C VAL A 233 -16.87 -27.36 -7.61
N VAL A 234 -17.34 -26.12 -7.79
CA VAL A 234 -16.95 -24.97 -6.96
C VAL A 234 -18.17 -24.26 -6.40
N CYS A 235 -18.01 -23.60 -5.26
CA CYS A 235 -19.03 -22.75 -4.66
C CYS A 235 -18.81 -21.31 -5.11
N LEU A 236 -19.83 -20.70 -5.72
CA LEU A 236 -19.90 -19.25 -5.80
C LEU A 236 -20.10 -18.73 -4.37
N ARG A 237 -19.26 -17.82 -3.91
CA ARG A 237 -19.27 -17.32 -2.52
C ARG A 237 -20.68 -16.83 -2.15
N TYR A 238 -21.23 -17.41 -1.07
CA TYR A 238 -22.61 -17.23 -0.58
C TYR A 238 -23.72 -17.71 -1.51
N GLY A 239 -23.40 -18.17 -2.72
CA GLY A 239 -24.35 -18.61 -3.74
C GLY A 239 -24.28 -20.12 -4.02
N PRO A 240 -24.75 -20.53 -5.21
CA PRO A 240 -24.89 -21.94 -5.57
C PRO A 240 -23.54 -22.62 -5.88
N PHE A 241 -23.60 -23.95 -5.98
CA PHE A 241 -22.50 -24.77 -6.49
C PHE A 241 -22.61 -24.88 -8.01
N VAL A 242 -21.48 -24.73 -8.70
CA VAL A 242 -21.42 -24.78 -10.15
C VAL A 242 -20.36 -25.75 -10.65
N LEU A 243 -20.58 -26.29 -11.85
CA LEU A 243 -19.67 -27.18 -12.56
C LEU A 243 -19.43 -26.65 -13.98
N LEU A 244 -18.19 -26.72 -14.44
CA LEU A 244 -17.81 -26.38 -15.81
C LEU A 244 -18.54 -27.28 -16.82
N GLU A 245 -19.17 -26.66 -17.83
CA GLU A 245 -19.78 -27.37 -18.96
C GLU A 245 -18.99 -27.17 -20.25
N GLU A 246 -18.77 -25.91 -20.62
CA GLU A 246 -18.21 -25.56 -21.93
C GLU A 246 -17.34 -24.32 -21.81
N VAL A 247 -16.25 -24.28 -22.57
CA VAL A 247 -15.39 -23.10 -22.72
C VAL A 247 -15.59 -22.59 -24.14
N VAL A 248 -16.18 -21.39 -24.26
CA VAL A 248 -16.39 -20.74 -25.55
C VAL A 248 -15.19 -19.87 -25.86
N LYS A 249 -14.55 -20.15 -26.99
CA LYS A 249 -13.38 -19.43 -27.47
C LYS A 249 -13.70 -18.58 -28.68
N GLY A 250 -13.07 -17.42 -28.77
CA GLY A 250 -13.11 -16.56 -29.93
C GLY A 250 -12.23 -17.08 -31.07
N ALA A 251 -12.29 -16.40 -32.21
CA ALA A 251 -11.54 -16.78 -33.41
C ALA A 251 -10.02 -16.75 -33.22
N ASP A 252 -9.52 -15.97 -32.26
CA ASP A 252 -8.10 -15.86 -31.88
C ASP A 252 -7.68 -16.89 -30.80
N GLY A 253 -8.59 -17.74 -30.35
CA GLY A 253 -8.38 -18.72 -29.28
C GLY A 253 -8.47 -18.14 -27.86
N SER A 254 -8.78 -16.85 -27.70
CA SER A 254 -9.06 -16.24 -26.40
C SER A 254 -10.38 -16.76 -25.82
N ILE A 255 -10.49 -16.79 -24.48
CA ILE A 255 -11.71 -17.25 -23.80
C ILE A 255 -12.72 -16.09 -23.79
N GLU A 256 -13.79 -16.22 -24.57
CA GLU A 256 -14.88 -15.25 -24.62
C GLU A 256 -15.80 -15.40 -23.41
N LYS A 257 -16.26 -16.63 -23.16
CA LYS A 257 -17.11 -16.95 -22.01
C LYS A 257 -16.97 -18.41 -21.60
N VAL A 258 -17.31 -18.69 -20.36
CA VAL A 258 -17.29 -20.02 -19.78
C VAL A 258 -18.71 -20.37 -19.34
N LYS A 259 -19.26 -21.48 -19.84
CA LYS A 259 -20.57 -21.95 -19.43
C LYS A 259 -20.44 -22.90 -18.25
N VAL A 260 -21.27 -22.68 -17.24
CA VAL A 260 -21.35 -23.52 -16.05
C VAL A 260 -22.80 -23.90 -15.81
N ARG A 261 -23.01 -25.08 -15.23
CA ARG A 261 -24.32 -25.47 -14.70
C ARG A 261 -24.32 -25.44 -13.18
N VAL A 262 -25.43 -25.03 -12.61
CA VAL A 262 -25.71 -25.18 -11.18
C VAL A 262 -25.95 -26.65 -10.91
N VAL A 263 -25.39 -27.14 -9.80
CA VAL A 263 -25.54 -28.53 -9.34
C VAL A 263 -26.12 -28.55 -7.93
N PRO A 264 -26.82 -29.63 -7.54
CA PRO A 264 -27.25 -29.82 -6.16
C PRO A 264 -26.07 -29.75 -5.20
N THR A 265 -26.35 -29.38 -3.94
CA THR A 265 -25.34 -29.38 -2.88
C THR A 265 -24.65 -30.74 -2.80
N PRO A 266 -23.32 -30.81 -3.05
CA PRO A 266 -22.62 -32.07 -3.09
C PRO A 266 -22.47 -32.66 -1.68
N GLU A 267 -22.58 -34.00 -1.57
CA GLU A 267 -22.38 -34.72 -0.30
C GLU A 267 -20.97 -34.56 0.26
N LYS A 268 -19.98 -34.41 -0.63
CA LYS A 268 -18.58 -34.20 -0.28
C LYS A 268 -18.28 -32.71 -0.18
N LYS A 269 -17.46 -32.35 0.82
CA LYS A 269 -17.00 -30.98 1.01
C LYS A 269 -16.31 -30.43 -0.24
N VAL A 270 -16.84 -29.33 -0.76
CA VAL A 270 -16.24 -28.59 -1.88
C VAL A 270 -14.98 -27.88 -1.42
N LYS A 271 -13.92 -27.98 -2.24
CA LYS A 271 -12.61 -27.38 -1.92
C LYS A 271 -12.50 -25.93 -2.41
N GLY A 272 -13.21 -25.58 -3.48
CA GLY A 272 -13.18 -24.26 -4.11
C GLY A 272 -14.33 -23.36 -3.70
N VAL A 273 -14.03 -22.16 -3.22
CA VAL A 273 -15.01 -21.08 -3.03
C VAL A 273 -14.45 -19.83 -3.69
N ILE A 274 -15.17 -19.30 -4.68
CA ILE A 274 -14.72 -18.17 -5.52
C ILE A 274 -15.68 -16.99 -5.38
N HIS A 275 -15.15 -15.77 -5.40
CA HIS A 275 -15.99 -14.57 -5.41
C HIS A 275 -16.47 -14.31 -6.85
N TRP A 276 -17.51 -13.47 -6.99
CA TRP A 276 -18.12 -13.19 -8.28
C TRP A 276 -18.83 -11.84 -8.25
N VAL A 277 -19.17 -11.28 -9.41
CA VAL A 277 -20.02 -10.09 -9.54
C VAL A 277 -20.95 -10.28 -10.73
N SER A 278 -22.25 -10.01 -10.58
CA SER A 278 -23.20 -10.06 -11.71
C SER A 278 -22.88 -9.01 -12.78
N LYS A 279 -22.89 -9.41 -14.04
CA LYS A 279 -22.53 -8.54 -15.18
C LYS A 279 -23.40 -7.29 -15.22
N GLU A 280 -24.72 -7.46 -15.08
CA GLU A 280 -25.73 -6.39 -15.13
C GLU A 280 -25.70 -5.48 -13.90
N HIS A 281 -25.18 -5.96 -12.78
CA HIS A 281 -25.08 -5.23 -11.51
C HIS A 281 -23.63 -4.84 -11.16
N SER A 282 -22.74 -4.87 -12.15
CA SER A 282 -21.35 -4.46 -12.02
C SER A 282 -21.08 -3.10 -12.68
N VAL A 283 -20.06 -2.40 -12.18
CA VAL A 283 -19.46 -1.25 -12.87
C VAL A 283 -18.00 -1.57 -13.18
N ALA A 284 -17.54 -1.08 -14.34
CA ALA A 284 -16.13 -1.16 -14.70
C ALA A 284 -15.31 -0.19 -13.83
N SER A 285 -14.14 -0.64 -13.41
CA SER A 285 -13.27 0.08 -12.49
C SER A 285 -11.81 -0.21 -12.82
N VAL A 286 -10.92 0.65 -12.33
CA VAL A 286 -9.48 0.43 -12.35
C VAL A 286 -9.04 0.00 -10.96
N VAL A 287 -8.30 -1.09 -10.87
CA VAL A 287 -7.72 -1.55 -9.61
C VAL A 287 -6.20 -1.59 -9.73
N ASN A 288 -5.53 -0.85 -8.85
CA ASN A 288 -4.08 -0.79 -8.75
C ASN A 288 -3.61 -1.72 -7.63
N GLN A 289 -2.88 -2.78 -7.97
CA GLN A 289 -2.20 -3.62 -6.98
C GLN A 289 -0.74 -3.20 -6.83
N TYR A 290 -0.34 -2.93 -5.59
CA TYR A 290 1.03 -2.54 -5.26
C TYR A 290 1.80 -3.68 -4.61
N SER A 291 3.07 -3.83 -4.98
CA SER A 291 4.03 -4.70 -4.30
C SER A 291 5.23 -3.89 -3.83
N ASN A 292 6.28 -4.57 -3.35
CA ASN A 292 7.50 -3.90 -2.90
C ASN A 292 8.09 -3.01 -4.00
N LEU A 293 8.47 -1.78 -3.68
CA LEU A 293 9.11 -0.85 -4.62
C LEU A 293 10.45 -1.38 -5.13
N MET A 294 11.18 -2.09 -4.25
CA MET A 294 12.52 -2.60 -4.51
C MET A 294 12.57 -4.13 -4.31
N THR A 295 13.34 -4.80 -5.16
CA THR A 295 13.45 -6.27 -5.21
C THR A 295 14.25 -6.87 -4.05
N VAL A 296 15.06 -6.06 -3.35
CA VAL A 296 15.88 -6.49 -2.21
C VAL A 296 15.55 -5.70 -0.95
N GLU A 297 15.77 -6.30 0.22
CA GLU A 297 15.43 -5.67 1.51
C GLU A 297 16.30 -4.46 1.82
N ASN A 298 17.63 -4.61 1.79
CA ASN A 298 18.58 -3.52 2.05
C ASN A 298 19.24 -3.01 0.75
N VAL A 299 18.46 -2.25 -0.03
CA VAL A 299 18.85 -1.75 -1.36
C VAL A 299 20.17 -0.99 -1.35
N LEU A 300 20.40 -0.17 -0.33
CA LEU A 300 21.58 0.69 -0.29
C LEU A 300 22.85 -0.09 0.00
N LYS A 301 22.76 -1.10 0.87
CA LYS A 301 23.87 -2.01 1.14
C LYS A 301 24.19 -2.85 -0.08
N GLU A 302 23.16 -3.43 -0.73
CA GLU A 302 23.33 -4.25 -1.93
C GLU A 302 23.91 -3.46 -3.12
N ALA A 303 23.39 -2.25 -3.37
CA ALA A 303 23.90 -1.36 -4.41
C ALA A 303 25.38 -1.01 -4.19
N SER A 304 25.76 -0.70 -2.95
CA SER A 304 27.16 -0.41 -2.61
C SER A 304 28.06 -1.64 -2.76
N ALA A 305 27.60 -2.82 -2.33
CA ALA A 305 28.39 -4.06 -2.41
C ALA A 305 28.65 -4.48 -3.87
N LYS A 306 27.70 -4.22 -4.77
CA LYS A 306 27.81 -4.54 -6.20
C LYS A 306 28.37 -3.41 -7.05
N GLY A 307 28.56 -2.22 -6.49
CA GLY A 307 29.03 -1.04 -7.21
C GLY A 307 28.06 -0.55 -8.30
N VAL A 308 26.75 -0.72 -8.09
CA VAL A 308 25.69 -0.36 -9.06
C VAL A 308 24.78 0.74 -8.52
N ASP A 309 24.05 1.43 -9.40
CA ASP A 309 23.02 2.38 -8.99
C ASP A 309 21.84 1.66 -8.33
N PHE A 310 21.29 2.23 -7.25
CA PHE A 310 20.20 1.62 -6.50
C PHE A 310 18.92 1.40 -7.34
N THR A 311 18.73 2.14 -8.43
CA THR A 311 17.59 1.95 -9.33
C THR A 311 17.63 0.63 -10.09
N SER A 312 18.78 -0.07 -10.15
CA SER A 312 18.86 -1.41 -10.73
C SER A 312 18.06 -2.47 -9.95
N PHE A 313 17.67 -2.15 -8.71
CA PHE A 313 16.83 -2.99 -7.87
C PHE A 313 15.37 -2.55 -7.85
N PHE A 314 14.97 -1.60 -8.70
CA PHE A 314 13.57 -1.24 -8.85
C PHE A 314 12.76 -2.46 -9.29
N ASN A 315 11.58 -2.61 -8.71
CA ASN A 315 10.66 -3.68 -9.08
C ASN A 315 9.68 -3.17 -10.14
N ASP A 316 9.87 -3.59 -11.40
CA ASP A 316 8.97 -3.25 -12.51
C ASP A 316 7.55 -3.79 -12.31
N LYS A 317 7.38 -4.79 -11.43
CA LYS A 317 6.07 -5.33 -11.02
C LYS A 317 5.58 -4.73 -9.70
N SER A 318 6.13 -3.59 -9.28
CA SER A 318 5.70 -2.85 -8.08
C SER A 318 4.27 -2.29 -8.20
N LEU A 319 3.76 -2.15 -9.43
CA LEU A 319 2.39 -1.76 -9.74
C LEU A 319 1.85 -2.68 -10.85
N LEU A 320 0.71 -3.31 -10.59
CA LEU A 320 -0.12 -3.98 -11.60
C LEU A 320 -1.46 -3.24 -11.70
N VAL A 321 -1.83 -2.85 -12.91
CA VAL A 321 -3.08 -2.09 -13.17
C VAL A 321 -4.08 -3.00 -13.87
N PHE A 322 -5.24 -3.17 -13.26
CA PHE A 322 -6.37 -3.90 -13.82
C PHE A 322 -7.42 -2.90 -14.32
N GLU A 323 -7.40 -2.58 -15.61
CA GLU A 323 -8.20 -1.47 -16.19
C GLU A 323 -9.70 -1.80 -16.37
N ASN A 324 -10.04 -3.08 -16.32
CA ASN A 324 -11.38 -3.61 -16.59
C ASN A 324 -11.93 -4.42 -15.42
N ALA A 325 -11.42 -4.17 -14.20
CA ALA A 325 -11.94 -4.80 -13.00
C ALA A 325 -13.43 -4.50 -12.82
N ARG A 326 -14.17 -5.45 -12.28
CA ARG A 326 -15.62 -5.38 -12.04
C ARG A 326 -15.89 -5.34 -10.54
N VAL A 327 -16.57 -4.28 -10.11
CA VAL A 327 -17.07 -4.14 -8.74
C VAL A 327 -18.58 -4.01 -8.75
N TRP A 328 -19.23 -4.30 -7.62
CA TRP A 328 -20.67 -4.12 -7.49
C TRP A 328 -21.09 -2.65 -7.67
N LYS A 329 -22.23 -2.44 -8.34
CA LYS A 329 -22.78 -1.10 -8.62
C LYS A 329 -23.07 -0.28 -7.36
N HIS A 330 -23.32 -0.90 -6.21
CA HIS A 330 -23.50 -0.17 -4.95
C HIS A 330 -22.24 0.60 -4.50
N LEU A 331 -21.05 0.26 -5.04
CA LEU A 331 -19.82 1.01 -4.81
C LEU A 331 -19.70 2.26 -5.70
N ALA A 332 -20.64 2.48 -6.63
CA ALA A 332 -20.64 3.66 -7.53
C ALA A 332 -20.54 4.97 -6.76
N ASP A 333 -21.10 5.04 -5.55
CA ASP A 333 -21.10 6.25 -4.71
C ASP A 333 -19.99 6.29 -3.65
N ALA A 334 -19.04 5.33 -3.69
CA ALA A 334 -17.90 5.33 -2.80
C ALA A 334 -17.07 6.62 -2.96
N LYS A 335 -16.67 7.17 -1.81
CA LYS A 335 -15.93 8.42 -1.70
C LYS A 335 -14.44 8.16 -1.63
N GLU A 336 -13.65 9.19 -1.91
CA GLU A 336 -12.20 9.15 -1.75
C GLU A 336 -11.82 8.61 -0.36
N PHE A 337 -10.85 7.70 -0.34
CA PHE A 337 -10.37 7.02 0.87
C PHE A 337 -11.38 6.12 1.59
N ASP A 338 -12.58 5.89 1.07
CA ASP A 338 -13.42 4.77 1.53
C ASP A 338 -12.65 3.47 1.34
N ARG A 339 -12.71 2.58 2.34
CA ARG A 339 -11.91 1.37 2.41
C ARG A 339 -12.79 0.14 2.39
N PHE A 340 -12.35 -0.88 1.67
CA PHE A 340 -13.08 -2.14 1.51
C PHE A 340 -12.12 -3.32 1.64
N GLN A 341 -12.62 -4.43 2.16
CA GLN A 341 -12.00 -5.72 1.90
C GLN A 341 -12.67 -6.33 0.66
N PHE A 342 -11.91 -6.47 -0.42
CA PHE A 342 -12.32 -7.31 -1.55
C PHE A 342 -12.03 -8.75 -1.15
N GLU A 343 -13.08 -9.55 -0.93
CA GLU A 343 -12.93 -10.91 -0.41
C GLU A 343 -12.01 -11.76 -1.29
N ARG A 344 -11.14 -12.54 -0.64
CA ARG A 344 -10.07 -13.35 -1.25
C ARG A 344 -8.93 -12.56 -1.91
N VAL A 345 -9.10 -11.27 -2.17
CA VAL A 345 -8.11 -10.42 -2.84
C VAL A 345 -7.24 -9.66 -1.82
N GLY A 346 -7.83 -8.72 -1.09
CA GLY A 346 -7.06 -7.79 -0.26
C GLY A 346 -7.88 -6.65 0.31
N TYR A 347 -7.19 -5.68 0.90
CA TYR A 347 -7.80 -4.43 1.34
C TYR A 347 -7.46 -3.31 0.38
N PHE A 348 -8.46 -2.51 0.03
CA PHE A 348 -8.38 -1.48 -0.98
C PHE A 348 -8.98 -0.17 -0.46
N CYS A 349 -8.53 0.96 -1.01
CA CYS A 349 -9.19 2.24 -0.83
C CYS A 349 -9.51 2.90 -2.18
N VAL A 350 -10.53 3.74 -2.21
CA VAL A 350 -10.80 4.59 -3.38
C VAL A 350 -9.69 5.64 -3.52
N ASP A 351 -9.05 5.72 -4.68
CA ASP A 351 -8.01 6.71 -4.98
C ASP A 351 -8.62 8.10 -5.14
N MET A 352 -7.85 9.14 -4.81
CA MET A 352 -8.29 10.55 -4.96
C MET A 352 -8.49 10.98 -6.42
N THR A 353 -7.97 10.23 -7.40
CA THR A 353 -8.21 10.47 -8.83
C THR A 353 -9.39 9.66 -9.38
N SER A 354 -10.09 8.92 -8.52
CA SER A 354 -11.30 8.17 -8.88
C SER A 354 -12.35 9.09 -9.50
N LYS A 355 -13.02 8.62 -10.56
CA LYS A 355 -14.00 9.37 -11.36
C LYS A 355 -13.47 10.63 -12.06
N SER A 356 -12.16 10.84 -12.10
CA SER A 356 -11.59 11.92 -12.92
C SER A 356 -11.65 11.59 -14.42
N ASP A 357 -11.55 12.63 -15.25
CA ASP A 357 -11.50 12.49 -16.72
C ASP A 357 -10.32 11.63 -17.17
N ALA A 358 -9.21 11.67 -16.45
CA ALA A 358 -8.02 10.88 -16.73
C ALA A 358 -8.27 9.35 -16.68
N PHE A 359 -9.32 8.93 -15.97
CA PHE A 359 -9.75 7.53 -15.87
C PHE A 359 -11.12 7.29 -16.52
N GLY A 360 -11.56 8.18 -17.40
CA GLY A 360 -12.83 8.05 -18.13
C GLY A 360 -14.05 7.98 -17.21
N GLY A 361 -14.00 8.64 -16.05
CA GLY A 361 -15.07 8.60 -15.05
C GLY A 361 -15.18 7.28 -14.28
N LYS A 362 -14.24 6.34 -14.45
CA LYS A 362 -14.23 5.06 -13.73
C LYS A 362 -13.87 5.24 -12.25
N LEU A 363 -14.37 4.33 -11.41
CA LEU A 363 -13.86 4.17 -10.05
C LEU A 363 -12.42 3.65 -10.10
N VAL A 364 -11.55 4.20 -9.25
CA VAL A 364 -10.16 3.76 -9.11
C VAL A 364 -9.92 3.30 -7.67
N PHE A 365 -9.42 2.08 -7.50
CA PHE A 365 -9.07 1.51 -6.20
C PHE A 365 -7.57 1.22 -6.09
N ASN A 366 -6.96 1.62 -4.98
CA ASN A 366 -5.58 1.30 -4.63
C ASN A 366 -5.53 0.16 -3.62
N GLY A 367 -4.70 -0.86 -3.88
CA GLY A 367 -4.41 -1.93 -2.95
C GLY A 367 -3.60 -1.43 -1.76
N ILE A 368 -4.21 -1.42 -0.57
CA ILE A 368 -3.53 -1.08 0.67
C ILE A 368 -2.56 -2.20 1.01
N VAL A 369 -3.10 -3.41 1.19
CA VAL A 369 -2.37 -4.61 1.62
C VAL A 369 -3.14 -5.89 1.27
N ALA A 370 -2.43 -6.95 0.87
CA ALA A 370 -3.02 -8.27 0.60
C ALA A 370 -3.54 -8.96 1.88
N LEU A 371 -4.47 -9.92 1.75
CA LEU A 371 -5.09 -10.59 2.92
C LEU A 371 -4.11 -11.38 3.78
N LYS A 372 -3.13 -12.02 3.15
CA LYS A 372 -2.06 -12.77 3.80
C LYS A 372 -0.73 -12.29 3.26
N GLU A 373 0.35 -12.52 4.00
CA GLU A 373 1.68 -12.38 3.42
C GLU A 373 1.80 -13.35 2.24
N ALA A 374 2.32 -12.85 1.12
CA ALA A 374 2.72 -13.73 0.03
C ALA A 374 3.74 -14.74 0.58
N ALA A 375 3.49 -16.03 0.40
CA ALA A 375 4.50 -17.04 0.70
C ALA A 375 5.75 -16.67 -0.11
N ALA A 376 6.92 -16.67 0.55
CA ALA A 376 8.18 -16.50 -0.16
C ALA A 376 8.22 -17.57 -1.25
N LYS A 377 8.07 -17.18 -2.53
CA LYS A 377 8.32 -18.10 -3.63
C LYS A 377 9.76 -18.55 -3.44
N ARG A 378 9.96 -19.83 -3.14
CA ARG A 378 11.29 -20.44 -3.29
C ARG A 378 11.68 -20.16 -4.74
N ALA A 379 12.80 -19.48 -4.91
CA ALA A 379 13.44 -19.42 -6.21
C ALA A 379 13.81 -20.86 -6.54
N ASP A 380 13.15 -21.43 -7.55
CA ASP A 380 13.66 -22.60 -8.26
C ASP A 380 14.75 -22.14 -9.22
#